data_AF-A0A259DKR2-F1
#
_entry.id   AF-A0A259DKR2-F1
#
_cell.length_a   1.000
_cell.length_b   1.000
_cell.length_c   1.000
_cell.angle_alpha   90.00
_cell.angle_beta   90.00
_cell.angle_gamma   90.00
#
_symmetry.space_group_name_H-M   'P 1'
#
loop_
_entity.id
_entity.type
_entity.pdbx_description
1 polymer ?
#
loop_
_entity_poly.entity_id
_entity_poly.type
_entity_poly.pdbx_seq_one_letter_code
_entity_poly.pdbx_strand_id
1 'polypeptide(L)'
;MNAIIRNPFDAGGYSLAEMTQAINILPNLYTRLGEIGLFSFEGITQRSVIIEQLDGALNVLPSVPLGAPSTLATRQGRSMRSFGLPWIPHDDVILATDIQGVPAFGGAENEQLATVMLRKLTLMRRKHAQTREYMEMNALRGIVKDGAGTTLYNYFTEFGLAQISVDFVLGTATTNVQGKVRDTIRAVEDNLLGESMISVYALVSPEFFDKLIGH
;
A
#
# COMPACT_ATOMS: atom_id res chain seq x y z
N MET A 1 -8.83 11.38 -53.52
CA MET A 1 -9.68 11.13 -52.34
C MET A 1 -8.77 11.15 -51.12
N ASN A 2 -8.45 12.35 -50.62
CA ASN A 2 -7.50 12.51 -49.51
C ASN A 2 -8.27 12.36 -48.21
N ALA A 3 -8.11 11.21 -47.54
CA ALA A 3 -8.54 11.06 -46.16
C ALA A 3 -7.63 11.94 -45.29
N ILE A 4 -8.05 13.19 -45.06
CA ILE A 4 -7.43 14.05 -44.07
C ILE A 4 -7.71 13.39 -42.72
N ILE A 5 -6.68 12.78 -42.12
CA ILE A 5 -6.73 12.35 -40.73
C ILE A 5 -6.78 13.63 -39.90
N ARG A 6 -8.00 14.13 -39.63
CA ARG A 6 -8.21 15.24 -38.71
C ARG A 6 -7.75 14.75 -37.33
N ASN A 7 -6.83 15.48 -36.71
CA ASN A 7 -6.42 15.20 -35.34
C ASN A 7 -7.65 15.27 -34.42
N PRO A 8 -8.08 14.14 -33.82
CA PRO A 8 -9.30 14.08 -33.01
C PRO A 8 -9.16 14.84 -31.68
N PHE A 9 -7.94 15.22 -31.29
CA PHE A 9 -7.65 16.04 -30.11
C PHE A 9 -7.77 17.55 -30.39
N ASP A 10 -7.72 17.97 -31.66
CA ASP A 10 -7.80 19.39 -32.08
C ASP A 10 -9.25 19.89 -32.20
N ALA A 11 -10.22 18.96 -32.20
CA ALA A 11 -11.66 19.25 -32.29
C ALA A 11 -12.35 19.45 -30.93
N GLY A 12 -11.57 19.58 -29.84
CA GLY A 12 -12.09 19.97 -28.52
C GLY A 12 -12.85 18.90 -27.74
N GLY A 13 -12.70 17.61 -28.07
CA GLY A 13 -13.51 16.53 -27.46
C GLY A 13 -12.90 15.76 -26.29
N TYR A 14 -11.60 15.95 -25.99
CA TYR A 14 -10.90 15.18 -24.95
C TYR A 14 -9.82 16.02 -24.26
N SER A 15 -10.22 16.96 -23.41
CA SER A 15 -9.33 17.75 -22.56
C SER A 15 -8.79 16.94 -21.38
N LEU A 16 -7.65 17.35 -20.80
CA LEU A 16 -7.09 16.73 -19.57
C LEU A 16 -8.12 16.61 -18.45
N ALA A 17 -8.99 17.62 -18.30
CA ALA A 17 -10.06 17.64 -17.30
C ALA A 17 -11.09 16.52 -17.54
N GLU A 18 -11.52 16.33 -18.78
CA GLU A 18 -12.46 15.26 -19.17
C GLU A 18 -11.83 13.87 -19.00
N MET A 19 -10.54 13.73 -19.34
CA MET A 19 -9.80 12.48 -19.09
C MET A 19 -9.72 12.17 -17.59
N THR A 20 -9.51 13.19 -16.75
CA THR A 20 -9.48 13.02 -15.29
C THR A 20 -10.85 12.63 -14.74
N GLN A 21 -11.93 13.21 -15.25
CA GLN A 21 -13.29 12.84 -14.87
C GLN A 21 -13.66 11.42 -15.32
N ALA A 22 -13.35 11.07 -16.58
CA ALA A 22 -13.53 9.72 -17.10
C ALA A 22 -12.73 8.69 -16.30
N ILE A 23 -11.57 9.10 -15.79
CA ILE A 23 -10.85 8.33 -14.80
C ILE A 23 -11.74 8.18 -13.55
N ASN A 24 -12.07 9.23 -12.82
CA ASN A 24 -12.80 9.13 -11.55
C ASN A 24 -14.12 8.33 -11.58
N ILE A 25 -14.80 8.22 -12.72
CA ILE A 25 -16.05 7.45 -12.88
C ILE A 25 -15.82 5.92 -12.90
N LEU A 26 -14.63 5.44 -13.28
CA LEU A 26 -14.37 4.00 -13.30
C LEU A 26 -14.41 3.45 -11.85
N PRO A 27 -15.13 2.33 -11.61
CA PRO A 27 -15.32 1.78 -10.27
C PRO A 27 -13.99 1.52 -9.57
N ASN A 28 -13.99 1.73 -8.26
CA ASN A 28 -12.83 1.46 -7.44
C ASN A 28 -12.45 -0.03 -7.54
N LEU A 29 -11.18 -0.30 -7.80
CA LEU A 29 -10.68 -1.67 -7.80
C LEU A 29 -10.44 -2.06 -6.35
N TYR A 30 -11.27 -2.96 -5.84
CA TYR A 30 -11.05 -3.53 -4.52
C TYR A 30 -9.81 -4.41 -4.56
N THR A 31 -8.81 -4.00 -3.79
CA THR A 31 -7.64 -4.81 -3.48
C THR A 31 -7.77 -5.31 -2.03
N ARG A 32 -7.12 -6.43 -1.70
CA ARG A 32 -7.28 -7.10 -0.41
C ARG A 32 -6.92 -6.19 0.75
N LEU A 33 -5.83 -5.42 0.65
CA LEU A 33 -5.45 -4.44 1.67
C LEU A 33 -6.38 -3.23 1.71
N GLY A 34 -6.85 -2.78 0.54
CA GLY A 34 -7.83 -1.71 0.45
C GLY A 34 -9.14 -2.05 1.16
N GLU A 35 -9.58 -3.31 1.14
CA GLU A 35 -10.75 -3.79 1.88
C GLU A 35 -10.53 -3.86 3.40
N ILE A 36 -9.31 -4.20 3.83
CA ILE A 36 -8.93 -4.25 5.25
C ILE A 36 -8.91 -2.84 5.85
N GLY A 37 -8.71 -1.80 5.03
CA GLY A 37 -8.75 -0.40 5.47
C GLY A 37 -7.58 0.00 6.35
N LEU A 38 -6.46 -0.73 6.26
CA LEU A 38 -5.26 -0.48 7.08
C LEU A 38 -4.52 0.80 6.65
N PHE A 39 -4.65 1.20 5.39
CA PHE A 39 -4.04 2.40 4.83
C PHE A 39 -5.10 3.45 4.52
N SER A 40 -4.89 4.67 5.00
CA SER A 40 -5.68 5.86 4.65
C SER A 40 -4.90 6.76 3.70
N PHE A 41 -5.57 7.28 2.67
CA PHE A 41 -4.92 8.12 1.66
C PHE A 41 -5.15 9.60 1.93
N GLU A 42 -4.06 10.35 1.95
CA GLU A 42 -4.07 11.80 2.00
C GLU A 42 -3.19 12.37 0.89
N GLY A 43 -3.72 13.35 0.16
CA GLY A 43 -2.98 14.05 -0.88
C GLY A 43 -2.10 15.15 -0.28
N ILE A 44 -0.85 15.21 -0.70
CA ILE A 44 0.13 16.20 -0.24
C ILE A 44 0.67 17.01 -1.42
N THR A 45 1.00 18.27 -1.16
CA THR A 45 1.53 19.20 -2.16
C THR A 45 3.06 19.18 -2.25
N GLN A 46 3.72 18.60 -1.24
CA GLN A 46 5.18 18.51 -1.15
C GLN A 46 5.69 17.16 -1.63
N ARG A 47 6.98 17.10 -2.02
CA ARG A 47 7.65 15.85 -2.43
C ARG A 47 8.22 15.04 -1.27
N SER A 48 8.10 15.53 -0.05
CA SER A 48 8.60 14.87 1.15
C SER A 48 7.54 14.91 2.25
N VAL A 49 7.45 13.81 3.01
CA VAL A 49 6.63 13.72 4.22
C VAL A 49 7.56 13.62 5.41
N ILE A 50 7.37 14.50 6.40
CA ILE A 50 8.12 14.46 7.64
C ILE A 50 7.22 13.86 8.72
N ILE A 51 7.67 12.77 9.33
CA ILE A 51 7.00 12.10 10.44
C ILE A 51 7.77 12.43 11.71
N GLU A 52 7.09 13.01 12.68
CA GLU A 52 7.61 13.23 14.03
C GLU A 52 7.15 12.06 14.93
N GLN A 53 8.10 11.34 15.50
CA GLN A 53 7.86 10.31 16.49
C GLN A 53 8.02 10.91 17.88
N LEU A 54 6.99 10.75 18.71
CA LEU A 54 6.96 11.14 20.11
C LEU A 54 6.93 9.86 20.97
N ASP A 55 8.02 9.58 21.68
CA ASP A 55 8.07 8.41 22.55
C ASP A 55 7.35 8.73 23.87
N GLY A 56 6.09 8.32 23.97
CA GLY A 56 5.27 8.45 25.16
C GLY A 56 5.23 7.15 25.97
N ALA A 57 6.25 6.90 26.80
CA ALA A 57 6.22 5.74 27.70
C ALA A 57 5.14 5.94 28.79
N LEU A 58 4.20 5.00 28.87
CA LEU A 58 3.21 4.90 29.95
C LEU A 58 3.89 4.28 31.19
N ASN A 59 4.31 5.14 32.12
CA ASN A 59 4.82 4.70 33.42
C ASN A 59 3.74 4.82 34.48
N VAL A 60 3.60 3.78 35.31
CA VAL A 60 2.72 3.82 36.48
C VAL A 60 3.28 4.83 37.49
N LEU A 61 2.45 5.79 37.89
CA LEU A 61 2.81 6.78 38.90
C LEU A 61 2.97 6.09 40.28
N PRO A 62 4.07 6.31 41.02
CA PRO A 62 4.23 5.74 42.35
C PRO A 62 3.27 6.41 43.34
N SER A 63 2.75 5.64 44.30
CA SER A 63 1.98 6.23 45.40
C SER A 63 2.92 7.00 46.34
N VAL A 64 2.65 8.29 46.53
CA VAL A 64 3.42 9.16 47.41
C VAL A 64 2.64 9.40 48.71
N PRO A 65 3.27 9.37 49.90
CA PRO A 65 2.60 9.67 51.16
C PRO A 65 1.94 11.06 51.16
N LEU A 66 0.85 11.22 51.91
CA LEU A 66 0.13 12.48 52.01
C LEU A 66 1.07 13.60 52.53
N GLY A 67 1.31 14.62 51.70
CA GLY A 67 2.16 15.76 52.02
C GLY A 67 3.58 15.72 51.43
N ALA A 68 3.99 14.64 50.78
CA ALA A 68 5.27 14.60 50.05
C ALA A 68 5.16 15.26 48.65
N PRO A 69 6.28 15.75 48.08
CA PRO A 69 6.29 16.44 46.79
C PRO A 69 5.80 15.53 45.65
N SER A 70 5.06 16.14 44.72
CA SER A 70 4.53 15.45 43.53
C SER A 70 5.65 14.98 42.60
N THR A 71 5.42 13.88 41.89
CA THR A 71 6.33 13.38 40.86
C THR A 71 6.33 14.32 39.65
N LEU A 72 7.52 14.73 39.21
CA LEU A 72 7.69 15.56 38.02
C LEU A 72 7.63 14.71 36.75
N ALA A 73 6.93 15.20 35.72
CA ALA A 73 6.86 14.55 34.42
C ALA A 73 8.23 14.65 33.70
N THR A 74 8.70 13.52 33.17
CA THR A 74 9.87 13.49 32.28
C THR A 74 9.48 14.07 30.92
N ARG A 75 10.34 14.91 30.31
CA ARG A 75 10.08 15.42 28.96
C ARG A 75 10.20 14.28 27.96
N GLN A 76 9.19 14.15 27.11
CA GLN A 76 9.20 13.23 25.98
C GLN A 76 10.20 13.72 24.92
N GLY A 77 11.03 12.80 24.44
CA GLY A 77 11.92 13.05 23.30
C GLY A 77 11.11 13.12 22.00
N ARG A 78 11.58 13.94 21.06
CA ARG A 78 11.02 14.05 19.71
C ARG A 78 12.10 13.67 18.71
N SER A 79 11.77 12.78 17.79
CA SER A 79 12.62 12.50 16.63
C SER A 79 11.84 12.76 15.35
N MET A 80 12.48 13.42 14.38
CA MET A 80 11.86 13.71 13.08
C MET A 80 12.55 12.90 12.00
N ARG A 81 11.76 12.34 11.09
CA ARG A 81 12.24 11.53 9.95
C ARG A 81 11.56 12.02 8.69
N SER A 82 12.31 12.15 7.61
CA SER A 82 11.79 12.63 6.33
C SER A 82 11.80 11.51 5.29
N PHE A 83 10.67 11.27 4.64
CA PHE A 83 10.51 10.32 3.54
C PHE A 83 10.29 11.09 2.24
N GLY A 84 11.05 10.76 1.20
CA GLY A 84 10.88 11.30 -0.15
C GLY A 84 9.88 10.47 -0.94
N LEU A 85 8.99 11.14 -1.67
CA LEU A 85 8.00 10.45 -2.49
C LEU A 85 8.63 9.93 -3.79
N PRO A 86 8.46 8.63 -4.10
CA PRO A 86 8.90 8.08 -5.38
C PRO A 86 8.00 8.60 -6.51
N TRP A 87 8.60 8.87 -7.66
CA TRP A 87 7.86 9.25 -8.87
C TRP A 87 7.67 8.01 -9.74
N ILE A 88 6.41 7.64 -10.00
CA ILE A 88 6.04 6.44 -10.77
C ILE A 88 5.26 6.86 -12.03
N PRO A 89 5.94 7.35 -13.08
CA PRO A 89 5.28 7.72 -14.33
C PRO A 89 4.88 6.47 -15.13
N HIS A 90 3.71 6.52 -15.79
CA HIS A 90 3.31 5.49 -16.73
C HIS A 90 2.61 6.10 -17.95
N ASP A 91 3.27 6.04 -19.10
CA ASP A 91 2.77 6.59 -20.35
C ASP A 91 2.33 5.47 -21.31
N ASP A 92 1.34 5.77 -22.15
CA ASP A 92 0.91 4.92 -23.27
C ASP A 92 0.57 5.82 -24.46
N VAL A 93 0.64 5.25 -25.66
CA VAL A 93 0.40 5.94 -26.92
C VAL A 93 -0.70 5.21 -27.69
N ILE A 94 -1.52 5.96 -28.41
CA ILE A 94 -2.49 5.42 -29.37
C ILE A 94 -1.93 5.66 -30.77
N LEU A 95 -1.70 4.59 -31.52
CA LEU A 95 -1.24 4.65 -32.89
C LEU A 95 -2.41 4.47 -33.87
N ALA A 96 -2.23 4.90 -35.11
CA ALA A 96 -3.24 4.72 -36.15
C ALA A 96 -3.59 3.24 -36.39
N THR A 97 -2.61 2.35 -36.17
CA THR A 97 -2.76 0.89 -36.25
C THR A 97 -3.70 0.32 -35.18
N ASP A 98 -3.89 1.02 -34.06
CA ASP A 98 -4.77 0.56 -32.97
C ASP A 98 -6.25 0.83 -33.27
N ILE A 99 -6.53 1.62 -34.31
CA ILE A 99 -7.87 2.10 -34.68
C ILE A 99 -8.25 1.59 -36.08
N GLN A 100 -7.31 1.66 -37.02
CA GLN A 100 -7.54 1.28 -38.41
C GLN A 100 -7.28 -0.22 -38.61
N GLY A 101 -8.31 -0.94 -39.07
CA GLY A 101 -8.22 -2.37 -39.37
C GLY A 101 -8.34 -3.30 -38.17
N VAL A 102 -8.58 -2.75 -36.97
CA VAL A 102 -8.90 -3.52 -35.76
C VAL A 102 -10.42 -3.48 -35.57
N PRO A 103 -11.11 -4.64 -35.66
CA PRO A 103 -12.53 -4.70 -35.37
C PRO A 103 -12.77 -4.46 -33.87
N ALA A 104 -13.84 -3.72 -33.56
CA ALA A 104 -14.28 -3.49 -32.21
C ALA A 104 -14.57 -4.82 -31.49
N PHE A 105 -14.26 -4.90 -30.21
CA PHE A 105 -14.50 -6.10 -29.41
C PHE A 105 -16.00 -6.44 -29.39
N GLY A 106 -16.38 -7.57 -29.99
CA GLY A 106 -17.77 -8.03 -30.08
C GLY A 106 -18.58 -7.45 -31.27
N GLY A 107 -17.94 -6.76 -32.22
CA GLY A 107 -18.59 -6.18 -33.40
C GLY A 107 -17.76 -6.31 -34.69
N ALA A 108 -18.38 -5.93 -35.81
CA ALA A 108 -17.74 -5.94 -37.14
C ALA A 108 -17.25 -4.55 -37.60
N GLU A 109 -17.51 -3.50 -36.82
CA GLU A 109 -17.08 -2.13 -37.11
C GLU A 109 -15.66 -1.85 -36.61
N ASN A 110 -15.00 -0.84 -37.16
CA ASN A 110 -13.69 -0.40 -36.69
C ASN A 110 -13.76 0.13 -35.25
N GLU A 111 -12.72 -0.13 -34.46
CA GLU A 111 -12.67 0.32 -33.06
C GLU A 111 -12.70 1.86 -32.98
N GLN A 112 -13.62 2.41 -32.18
CA GLN A 112 -13.71 3.85 -31.98
C GLN A 112 -12.56 4.34 -31.08
N LEU A 113 -11.96 5.48 -31.43
CA LEU A 113 -10.87 6.09 -30.66
C LEU A 113 -11.21 6.22 -29.16
N ALA A 114 -12.42 6.68 -28.84
CA ALA A 114 -12.88 6.84 -27.45
C ALA A 114 -12.83 5.53 -26.66
N THR A 115 -13.16 4.41 -27.29
CA THR A 115 -13.15 3.07 -26.69
C THR A 115 -11.72 2.58 -26.44
N VAL A 116 -10.82 2.75 -27.42
CA VAL A 116 -9.38 2.42 -27.28
C VAL A 116 -8.77 3.25 -26.14
N MET A 117 -9.09 4.54 -26.11
CA MET A 117 -8.61 5.48 -25.11
C MET A 117 -9.09 5.11 -23.71
N LEU A 118 -10.40 4.85 -23.53
CA LEU A 118 -10.95 4.43 -22.25
C LEU A 118 -10.33 3.11 -21.76
N ARG A 119 -10.09 2.16 -22.68
CA ARG A 119 -9.43 0.88 -22.35
C ARG A 119 -8.00 1.10 -21.85
N LYS A 120 -7.21 1.93 -22.55
CA LYS A 120 -5.84 2.26 -22.13
C LYS A 120 -5.80 2.98 -20.79
N LEU A 121 -6.64 4.01 -20.59
CA LEU A 121 -6.76 4.71 -19.31
C LEU A 121 -7.18 3.78 -18.16
N THR A 122 -8.10 2.84 -18.43
CA THR A 122 -8.52 1.82 -17.48
C THR A 122 -7.36 0.90 -17.09
N LEU A 123 -6.56 0.48 -18.07
CA LEU A 123 -5.41 -0.37 -17.85
C LEU A 123 -4.31 0.36 -17.06
N MET A 124 -4.04 1.63 -17.37
CA MET A 124 -3.12 2.47 -16.59
C MET A 124 -3.54 2.55 -15.13
N ARG A 125 -4.83 2.81 -14.85
CA ARG A 125 -5.31 2.82 -13.46
C ARG A 125 -5.10 1.48 -12.77
N ARG A 126 -5.43 0.38 -13.44
CA ARG A 126 -5.25 -0.97 -12.87
C ARG A 126 -3.81 -1.23 -12.50
N LYS A 127 -2.86 -0.83 -13.34
CA LYS A 127 -1.42 -0.92 -13.03
C LYS A 127 -1.05 -0.10 -11.81
N HIS A 128 -1.47 1.17 -11.72
CA HIS A 128 -1.20 1.99 -10.54
C HIS A 128 -1.83 1.42 -9.26
N ALA A 129 -3.04 0.86 -9.34
CA ALA A 129 -3.69 0.22 -8.21
C ALA A 129 -2.92 -1.03 -7.75
N GLN A 130 -2.43 -1.84 -8.69
CA GLN A 130 -1.64 -3.03 -8.37
C GLN A 130 -0.26 -2.68 -7.80
N THR A 131 0.42 -1.68 -8.37
CA THR A 131 1.69 -1.18 -7.83
C THR A 131 1.51 -0.67 -6.40
N ARG A 132 0.40 0.02 -6.13
CA ARG A 132 0.07 0.48 -4.78
C ARG A 132 -0.09 -0.69 -3.80
N GLU A 133 -0.92 -1.67 -4.13
CA GLU A 133 -1.11 -2.87 -3.30
C GLU A 133 0.22 -3.57 -3.03
N TYR A 134 1.07 -3.67 -4.05
CA TYR A 134 2.41 -4.25 -3.91
C TYR A 134 3.27 -3.46 -2.92
N MET A 135 3.27 -2.13 -3.00
CA MET A 135 4.01 -1.27 -2.07
C MET A 135 3.46 -1.37 -0.64
N GLU A 136 2.14 -1.41 -0.46
CA GLU A 136 1.47 -1.55 0.84
C GLU A 136 1.76 -2.91 1.48
N MET A 137 1.71 -4.01 0.71
CA MET A 137 2.12 -5.34 1.18
C MET A 137 3.58 -5.37 1.63
N ASN A 138 4.46 -4.68 0.89
CA ASN A 138 5.86 -4.58 1.23
C ASN A 138 6.10 -3.67 2.46
N ALA A 139 5.31 -2.61 2.61
CA ALA A 139 5.31 -1.76 3.80
C ALA A 139 4.94 -2.55 5.06
N LEU A 140 3.93 -3.42 4.99
CA LEU A 140 3.57 -4.34 6.09
C LEU A 140 4.70 -5.31 6.45
N ARG A 141 5.51 -5.72 5.48
CA ARG A 141 6.71 -6.55 5.72
C ARG A 141 7.88 -5.74 6.28
N GLY A 142 7.76 -4.41 6.33
CA GLY A 142 8.77 -3.48 6.85
C GLY A 142 9.82 -3.04 5.83
N ILE A 143 9.80 -3.54 4.59
CA ILE A 143 10.75 -3.14 3.54
C ILE A 143 9.99 -2.81 2.27
N VAL A 144 9.85 -1.52 1.98
CA VAL A 144 9.16 -1.04 0.78
C VAL A 144 10.07 -1.17 -0.43
N LYS A 145 9.54 -1.81 -1.47
CA LYS A 145 10.19 -1.99 -2.75
C LYS A 145 9.35 -1.38 -3.86
N ASP A 146 10.04 -0.87 -4.88
CA ASP A 146 9.41 -0.47 -6.12
C ASP A 146 9.09 -1.70 -7.01
N GLY A 147 8.29 -1.51 -8.06
CA GLY A 147 7.91 -2.56 -9.02
C GLY A 147 9.10 -3.22 -9.73
N ALA A 148 10.26 -2.56 -9.79
CA ALA A 148 11.52 -3.13 -10.29
C ALA A 148 12.28 -3.99 -9.26
N GLY A 149 11.78 -4.09 -8.02
CA GLY A 149 12.42 -4.84 -6.92
C GLY A 149 13.47 -4.06 -6.13
N THR A 150 13.75 -2.81 -6.51
CA THR A 150 14.64 -1.90 -5.77
C THR A 150 14.04 -1.53 -4.42
N THR A 151 14.80 -1.65 -3.35
CA THR A 151 14.38 -1.20 -2.02
C THR A 151 14.37 0.33 -1.95
N LEU A 152 13.21 0.90 -1.65
CA LEU A 152 13.04 2.34 -1.44
C LEU A 152 13.37 2.71 0.00
N TYR A 153 12.74 2.02 0.95
CA TYR A 153 12.90 2.26 2.38
C TYR A 153 12.88 0.94 3.16
N ASN A 154 13.74 0.85 4.16
CA ASN A 154 13.69 -0.21 5.17
C ASN A 154 13.26 0.42 6.49
N TYR A 155 12.00 0.19 6.88
CA TYR A 155 11.43 0.79 8.07
C TYR A 155 12.07 0.26 9.35
N PHE A 156 12.60 -0.97 9.36
CA PHE A 156 13.32 -1.47 10.53
C PHE A 156 14.58 -0.67 10.81
N THR A 157 15.37 -0.36 9.76
CA THR A 157 16.59 0.44 9.92
C THR A 157 16.28 1.90 10.19
N GLU A 158 15.24 2.44 9.56
CA GLU A 158 14.80 3.80 9.85
C GLU A 158 14.38 3.86 11.32
N PHE A 159 13.33 3.17 11.74
CA PHE A 159 12.80 3.25 13.11
C PHE A 159 13.69 2.63 14.20
N GLY A 160 14.82 1.99 13.83
CA GLY A 160 15.74 1.36 14.79
C GLY A 160 15.12 0.12 15.46
N LEU A 161 14.18 -0.53 14.78
CA LEU A 161 13.44 -1.69 15.27
C LEU A 161 14.12 -2.98 14.80
N ALA A 162 14.26 -3.96 15.70
CA ALA A 162 14.71 -5.29 15.33
C ALA A 162 13.56 -6.08 14.70
N GLN A 163 13.80 -6.69 13.54
CA GLN A 163 12.80 -7.54 12.91
C GLN A 163 12.64 -8.83 13.72
N ILE A 164 11.43 -9.09 14.20
CA ILE A 164 11.08 -10.35 14.86
C ILE A 164 10.61 -11.32 13.79
N SER A 165 11.31 -12.46 13.68
CA SER A 165 10.94 -13.55 12.78
C SER A 165 10.64 -14.82 13.56
N VAL A 166 9.45 -15.39 13.36
CA VAL A 166 9.05 -16.67 13.96
C VAL A 166 8.97 -17.72 12.86
N ASP A 167 9.83 -18.73 12.93
CA ASP A 167 9.70 -19.92 12.09
C ASP A 167 8.71 -20.91 12.72
N PHE A 168 7.67 -21.24 11.94
CA PHE A 168 6.60 -22.16 12.30
C PHE A 168 6.97 -23.64 12.11
N VAL A 169 8.06 -23.95 11.40
CA VAL A 169 8.59 -25.32 11.23
C VAL A 169 7.49 -26.34 10.88
N LEU A 170 6.68 -26.01 9.87
CA LEU A 170 5.50 -26.78 9.45
C LEU A 170 5.84 -28.11 8.73
N GLY A 171 7.12 -28.43 8.58
CA GLY A 171 7.59 -29.70 7.99
C GLY A 171 7.72 -30.85 8.99
N THR A 172 7.54 -30.58 10.29
CA THR A 172 7.78 -31.56 11.36
C THR A 172 6.48 -31.87 12.11
N ALA A 173 6.09 -33.14 12.15
CA ALA A 173 4.83 -33.58 12.77
C ALA A 173 4.74 -33.29 14.28
N THR A 174 5.87 -33.14 14.96
CA THR A 174 5.92 -32.88 16.42
C THR A 174 5.91 -31.40 16.79
N THR A 175 5.90 -30.48 15.81
CA THR A 175 5.94 -29.04 16.10
C THR A 175 4.64 -28.58 16.78
N ASN A 176 4.74 -27.89 17.91
CA ASN A 176 3.58 -27.26 18.55
C ASN A 176 3.22 -25.94 17.84
N VAL A 177 2.44 -26.04 16.77
CA VAL A 177 1.99 -24.90 15.95
C VAL A 177 1.22 -23.87 16.79
N GLN A 178 0.35 -24.31 17.70
CA GLN A 178 -0.40 -23.40 18.58
C GLN A 178 0.53 -22.60 19.51
N GLY A 179 1.62 -23.20 19.97
CA GLY A 179 2.66 -22.52 20.73
C GLY A 179 3.26 -21.37 19.93
N LYS A 180 3.65 -21.63 18.68
CA LYS A 180 4.23 -20.64 17.76
C LYS A 180 3.27 -19.48 17.44
N VAL A 181 1.98 -19.77 17.26
CA VAL A 181 0.96 -18.72 17.09
C VAL A 181 0.90 -17.81 18.32
N ARG A 182 0.84 -18.39 19.52
CA ARG A 182 0.80 -17.61 20.78
C ARG A 182 2.09 -16.80 20.99
N ASP A 183 3.24 -17.36 20.64
CA ASP A 183 4.52 -16.63 20.73
C ASP A 183 4.55 -15.44 19.77
N THR A 184 3.95 -15.57 18.58
CA THR A 184 3.80 -14.45 17.64
C THR A 184 2.89 -13.37 18.21
N ILE A 185 1.75 -13.75 18.80
CA ILE A 185 0.82 -12.81 19.44
C ILE A 185 1.51 -12.08 20.60
N ARG A 186 2.21 -12.80 21.48
CA ARG A 186 2.97 -12.20 22.59
C ARG A 186 4.07 -11.26 22.10
N ALA A 187 4.77 -11.61 21.03
CA ALA A 187 5.76 -10.72 20.45
C ALA A 187 5.13 -9.41 19.96
N VAL A 188 3.90 -9.43 19.45
CA VAL A 188 3.18 -8.20 19.10
C VAL A 188 2.79 -7.43 20.38
N GLU A 189 2.24 -8.12 21.39
CA GLU A 189 1.87 -7.56 22.70
C GLU A 189 3.04 -6.84 23.39
N ASP A 190 4.22 -7.47 23.45
CA ASP A 190 5.41 -6.90 24.10
C ASP A 190 5.92 -5.64 23.37
N ASN A 191 5.70 -5.54 22.06
CA ASN A 191 6.17 -4.43 21.23
C ASN A 191 5.12 -3.32 21.02
N LEU A 192 3.93 -3.41 21.63
CA LEU A 192 2.93 -2.34 21.60
C LEU A 192 3.29 -1.15 22.49
N LEU A 193 4.36 -1.26 23.32
CA LEU A 193 4.98 -0.17 24.09
C LEU A 193 3.98 0.76 24.82
N GLY A 194 2.88 0.20 25.34
CA GLY A 194 1.85 0.92 26.11
C GLY A 194 0.53 1.15 25.39
N GLU A 195 0.40 0.74 24.13
CA GLU A 195 -0.86 0.82 23.37
C GLU A 195 -1.69 -0.48 23.48
N SER A 196 -3.02 -0.36 23.39
CA SER A 196 -3.93 -1.52 23.50
C SER A 196 -4.27 -2.08 22.11
N MET A 197 -4.19 -3.40 21.96
CA MET A 197 -4.59 -4.10 20.73
C MET A 197 -5.98 -4.73 20.85
N ILE A 198 -6.75 -4.69 19.76
CA ILE A 198 -8.07 -5.35 19.66
C ILE A 198 -7.95 -6.73 19.00
N SER A 199 -7.15 -6.85 17.94
CA SER A 199 -7.01 -8.10 17.17
C SER A 199 -5.71 -8.15 16.38
N VAL A 200 -5.18 -9.36 16.15
CA VAL A 200 -4.07 -9.61 15.23
C VAL A 200 -4.61 -10.18 13.92
N TYR A 201 -4.27 -9.54 12.81
CA TYR A 201 -4.55 -10.07 11.47
C TYR A 201 -3.24 -10.50 10.80
N ALA A 202 -3.24 -11.72 10.25
CA ALA A 202 -2.10 -12.26 9.50
C ALA A 202 -2.51 -12.55 8.05
N LEU A 203 -1.73 -12.04 7.10
CA LEU A 203 -1.86 -12.38 5.69
C LEU A 203 -0.86 -13.50 5.36
N VAL A 204 -1.37 -14.62 4.87
CA VAL A 204 -0.58 -15.83 4.59
C VAL A 204 -0.75 -16.29 3.16
N SER A 205 0.27 -16.98 2.64
CA SER A 205 0.18 -17.64 1.34
C SER A 205 -0.71 -18.89 1.41
N PRO A 206 -1.27 -19.35 0.28
CA PRO A 206 -2.05 -20.59 0.22
C PRO A 206 -1.26 -21.79 0.73
N GLU A 207 0.01 -21.91 0.32
CA GLU A 207 0.88 -23.02 0.74
C GLU A 207 1.14 -23.05 2.24
N PHE A 208 1.23 -21.88 2.88
CA PHE A 208 1.36 -21.80 4.34
C PHE A 208 0.06 -22.20 5.01
N PHE A 209 -1.08 -21.72 4.50
CA PHE A 209 -2.39 -22.00 5.05
C PHE A 209 -2.77 -23.49 4.96
N ASP A 210 -2.48 -24.14 3.84
CA ASP A 210 -2.73 -25.57 3.64
C ASP A 210 -1.92 -26.41 4.64
N LYS A 211 -0.65 -26.04 4.86
CA LYS A 211 0.21 -26.69 5.88
C LYS A 211 -0.22 -26.39 7.31
N LEU A 212 -0.79 -25.22 7.55
CA LEU A 212 -1.30 -24.84 8.87
C LEU A 212 -2.56 -25.63 9.25
N ILE A 213 -3.46 -25.85 8.28
CA ILE A 213 -4.69 -26.64 8.49
C ILE A 213 -4.40 -28.14 8.51
N GLY A 214 -3.44 -28.60 7.72
CA GLY A 214 -3.09 -30.02 7.61
C GLY A 214 -2.32 -30.60 8.80
N HIS A 215 -1.92 -29.77 9.78
CA HIS A 215 -1.21 -30.16 11.00
C HIS A 215 -2.18 -30.40 12.16
#